data_AF-A0AA44CEH2-F1
#
_entry.id   AF-A0AA44CEH2-F1
#
_cell.length_a   1.000
_cell.length_b   1.000
_cell.length_c   1.000
_cell.angle_alpha   90.00
_cell.angle_beta   90.00
_cell.angle_gamma   90.00
#
_symmetry.space_group_name_H-M   'P 1'
#
loop_
_entity.id
_entity.type
_entity.pdbx_description
1 polymer ?
#
loop_
_entity_poly.entity_id
_entity_poly.type
_entity_poly.pdbx_seq_one_letter_code
_entity_poly.pdbx_strand_id
1 'polypeptide(L)'
;MFIPLHDRNNLKHIRLQVVTIGLILANVVIFFLTGPLFVEASTVNADLLGFGYIPALIFGDATLAPGIAVVPEAATHITYAFLHADLYHLGTNMLFLWVFGDNVEDALGHVRFLIFYLACAAAGALVHGLIVPFSQAPLIGASGAVSGVVAAYFLLHPKVRVWVLVLFRIPLPLPAFIPLALWIAQQFYMLAVDPSADVSWGAHVGGIIAGLLLVLIMRRKGVPLFDRVVVVPKAVRLVDTAPRETQPPQGGAGPWGTRP
;
A
#
# COMPACT_ATOMS: atom_id res chain seq x y z
N MET A 1 -16.52 -3.11 -9.50
CA MET A 1 -16.09 -3.12 -8.09
C MET A 1 -16.04 -4.56 -7.60
N PHE A 2 -14.94 -4.98 -6.97
CA PHE A 2 -14.86 -6.26 -6.25
C PHE A 2 -14.67 -5.94 -4.76
N ILE A 3 -15.15 -6.81 -3.88
CA ILE A 3 -14.96 -6.66 -2.43
C ILE A 3 -13.91 -7.69 -1.99
N PRO A 4 -12.70 -7.26 -1.61
CA PRO A 4 -11.71 -8.15 -1.00
C PRO A 4 -12.17 -8.54 0.40
N LEU A 5 -12.04 -9.81 0.77
CA LEU A 5 -12.38 -10.30 2.11
C LEU A 5 -11.15 -10.52 2.96
N HIS A 6 -10.17 -11.25 2.42
CA HIS A 6 -8.89 -11.57 3.06
C HIS A 6 -7.98 -12.22 2.02
N ASP A 7 -6.68 -12.22 2.27
CA ASP A 7 -5.70 -12.98 1.51
C ASP A 7 -5.28 -14.25 2.28
N ARG A 8 -4.13 -14.88 1.97
CA ARG A 8 -3.59 -15.99 2.79
C ARG A 8 -2.11 -15.79 3.13
N ASN A 9 -1.62 -14.57 3.03
CA ASN A 9 -0.20 -14.31 3.09
C ASN A 9 0.20 -13.91 4.50
N ASN A 10 1.06 -14.72 5.13
CA ASN A 10 1.54 -14.44 6.47
C ASN A 10 2.65 -13.38 6.43
N LEU A 11 2.72 -12.57 7.50
CA LEU A 11 3.83 -11.64 7.74
C LEU A 11 5.15 -12.41 7.89
N LYS A 12 6.22 -11.93 7.25
CA LYS A 12 7.54 -12.58 7.24
C LYS A 12 8.61 -11.79 7.98
N HIS A 13 8.48 -10.47 8.03
CA HIS A 13 9.51 -9.54 8.49
C HIS A 13 9.09 -8.67 9.67
N ILE A 14 7.79 -8.45 9.86
CA ILE A 14 7.22 -7.75 11.03
C ILE A 14 6.36 -8.72 11.85
N ARG A 15 6.17 -8.40 13.13
CA ARG A 15 5.28 -9.18 14.02
C ARG A 15 3.80 -8.81 13.87
N LEU A 16 3.53 -7.53 13.56
CA LEU A 16 2.19 -6.96 13.48
C LEU A 16 2.21 -5.72 12.57
N GLN A 17 1.16 -5.53 11.78
CA GLN A 17 0.93 -4.35 10.92
C GLN A 17 0.52 -3.09 11.72
N VAL A 18 1.38 -2.63 12.63
CA VAL A 18 1.05 -1.55 13.58
C VAL A 18 0.74 -0.23 12.87
N VAL A 19 1.35 0.06 11.73
CA VAL A 19 1.10 1.30 10.98
C VAL A 19 -0.22 1.20 10.23
N THR A 20 -0.52 0.06 9.61
CA THR A 20 -1.82 -0.20 8.98
C THR A 20 -2.95 -0.06 9.99
N ILE A 21 -2.81 -0.67 11.17
CA ILE A 21 -3.77 -0.52 12.28
C ILE A 21 -3.87 0.94 12.73
N GLY A 22 -2.74 1.62 12.91
CA GLY A 22 -2.70 3.01 13.33
C GLY A 22 -3.40 3.95 12.34
N LEU A 23 -3.18 3.75 11.04
CA LEU A 23 -3.85 4.50 9.97
C LEU A 23 -5.35 4.25 9.98
N ILE A 24 -5.79 3.00 10.15
CA ILE A 24 -7.22 2.66 10.24
C ILE A 24 -7.85 3.36 11.46
N LEU A 25 -7.22 3.25 12.63
CA LEU A 25 -7.69 3.89 13.85
C LEU A 25 -7.74 5.42 13.70
N ALA A 26 -6.73 6.04 13.10
CA ALA A 26 -6.71 7.47 12.84
C ALA A 26 -7.89 7.91 11.96
N ASN A 27 -8.16 7.20 10.87
CA ASN A 27 -9.28 7.48 9.98
C ASN A 27 -10.64 7.32 10.68
N VAL A 28 -10.80 6.26 11.48
CA VAL A 28 -12.01 6.02 12.25
C VAL A 28 -12.24 7.12 13.28
N VAL A 29 -11.20 7.50 14.03
CA VAL A 29 -11.28 8.57 15.03
C VAL A 29 -11.61 9.90 14.36
N ILE A 30 -10.92 10.27 13.28
CA ILE A 30 -11.18 11.51 12.54
C ILE A 30 -12.61 11.53 12.01
N PHE A 31 -13.09 10.43 11.42
CA PHE A 31 -14.47 10.33 10.95
C PHE A 31 -15.49 10.58 12.06
N PHE A 32 -15.26 10.09 13.28
CA PHE A 32 -16.17 10.35 14.39
C PHE A 32 -16.06 11.78 14.95
N LEU A 33 -14.92 12.44 14.76
CA LEU A 33 -14.70 13.82 15.19
C LEU A 33 -15.18 14.87 14.18
N THR A 34 -15.24 14.54 12.89
CA THR A 34 -15.56 15.49 11.80
C THR A 34 -16.77 15.06 10.96
N GLY A 35 -17.31 13.87 11.19
CA GLY A 35 -18.34 13.26 10.34
C GLY A 35 -19.78 13.61 10.73
N PRO A 36 -20.74 13.41 9.82
CA PRO A 36 -22.12 13.89 9.97
C PRO A 36 -22.95 13.15 11.04
N LEU A 37 -22.40 12.09 11.64
CA LEU A 37 -23.11 11.31 12.66
C LEU A 37 -23.07 11.98 14.05
N PHE A 38 -22.05 12.80 14.32
CA PHE A 38 -21.80 13.40 15.64
C PHE A 38 -21.59 14.91 15.61
N VAL A 39 -21.50 15.50 14.42
CA VAL A 39 -21.14 16.90 14.20
C VAL A 39 -22.24 17.60 13.40
N GLU A 40 -22.54 18.85 13.74
CA GLU A 40 -23.50 19.68 12.99
C GLU A 40 -23.04 19.89 11.55
N ALA A 41 -23.99 19.89 10.60
CA ALA A 41 -23.69 19.95 9.17
C ALA A 41 -22.83 21.16 8.74
N SER A 42 -22.99 22.31 9.40
CA SER A 42 -22.17 23.51 9.17
C SER A 42 -20.70 23.28 9.52
N THR A 43 -20.45 22.60 10.63
CA THR A 43 -19.09 22.27 11.10
C THR A 43 -18.47 21.17 10.23
N VAL A 44 -19.24 20.14 9.86
CA VAL A 44 -18.79 19.14 8.87
C VAL A 44 -18.34 19.83 7.58
N ASN A 45 -19.14 20.74 7.04
CA ASN A 45 -18.78 21.45 5.82
C ASN A 45 -17.51 22.32 6.00
N ALA A 46 -17.36 22.98 7.15
CA ALA A 46 -16.14 23.73 7.46
C ALA A 46 -14.91 22.81 7.54
N ASP A 47 -15.01 21.63 8.16
CA ASP A 47 -13.92 20.65 8.24
C ASP A 47 -13.54 20.10 6.85
N LEU A 48 -14.52 19.80 6.01
CA LEU A 48 -14.28 19.34 4.64
C LEU A 48 -13.55 20.39 3.81
N LEU A 49 -13.89 21.68 3.97
CA LEU A 49 -13.20 22.78 3.30
C LEU A 49 -11.82 23.06 3.91
N GLY A 50 -11.69 22.98 5.23
CA GLY A 50 -10.48 23.34 5.95
C GLY A 50 -9.37 22.29 5.88
N PHE A 51 -9.71 21.00 5.81
CA PHE A 51 -8.75 19.89 5.73
C PHE A 51 -8.75 19.17 4.38
N GLY A 52 -9.75 19.38 3.52
CA GLY A 52 -9.83 18.78 2.19
C GLY A 52 -8.86 19.42 1.19
N TYR A 53 -8.49 18.67 0.17
CA TYR A 53 -7.67 19.18 -0.92
C TYR A 53 -8.55 19.84 -1.98
N ILE A 54 -8.41 21.16 -2.17
CA ILE A 54 -9.20 21.91 -3.15
C ILE A 54 -8.26 22.44 -4.24
N PRO A 55 -8.34 21.92 -5.48
CA PRO A 55 -7.46 22.35 -6.58
C PRO A 55 -7.40 23.86 -6.77
N ALA A 56 -8.55 24.54 -6.77
CA ALA A 56 -8.61 25.98 -6.97
C ALA A 56 -7.88 26.79 -5.88
N LEU A 57 -7.76 26.28 -4.65
CA LEU A 57 -6.94 26.93 -3.61
C LEU A 57 -5.45 26.75 -3.93
N ILE A 58 -5.04 25.51 -4.24
CA ILE A 58 -3.65 25.16 -4.49
C ILE A 58 -3.06 25.91 -5.69
N PHE A 59 -3.87 26.14 -6.73
CA PHE A 59 -3.45 26.87 -7.92
C PHE A 59 -3.68 28.39 -7.85
N GLY A 60 -4.22 28.90 -6.73
CA GLY A 60 -4.40 30.33 -6.49
C GLY A 60 -5.62 30.96 -7.18
N ASP A 61 -6.58 30.15 -7.63
CA ASP A 61 -7.83 30.58 -8.27
C ASP A 61 -8.95 30.89 -7.25
N ALA A 62 -8.80 30.45 -6.01
CA ALA A 62 -9.76 30.67 -4.92
C ALA A 62 -9.04 30.90 -3.58
N THR A 63 -9.78 31.42 -2.60
CA THR A 63 -9.29 31.55 -1.21
C THR A 63 -10.36 31.09 -0.23
N LEU A 64 -9.93 30.57 0.92
CA LEU A 64 -10.82 30.27 2.04
C LEU A 64 -10.99 31.48 2.95
N ALA A 65 -12.16 31.59 3.58
CA ALA A 65 -12.35 32.53 4.68
C ALA A 65 -11.37 32.19 5.82
N PRO A 66 -10.77 33.19 6.51
CA PRO A 66 -9.77 32.95 7.55
C PRO A 66 -10.22 32.01 8.69
N GLY A 67 -11.52 31.96 8.98
CA GLY A 67 -12.08 31.05 10.00
C GLY A 67 -12.24 29.59 9.57
N ILE A 68 -12.01 29.26 8.28
CA ILE A 68 -12.13 27.91 7.72
C ILE A 68 -10.75 27.33 7.38
N ALA A 69 -9.75 28.18 7.12
CA ALA A 69 -8.39 27.74 6.81
C ALA A 69 -7.67 27.19 8.07
N VAL A 70 -7.95 25.93 8.42
CA VAL A 70 -7.42 25.28 9.64
C VAL A 70 -5.96 24.84 9.49
N VAL A 71 -5.56 24.40 8.29
CA VAL A 71 -4.19 23.97 7.98
C VAL A 71 -3.63 24.73 6.78
N PRO A 72 -2.28 24.83 6.65
CA PRO A 72 -1.68 25.37 5.44
C PRO A 72 -2.12 24.59 4.19
N GLU A 73 -2.34 25.28 3.08
CA GLU A 73 -2.75 24.68 1.79
C GLU A 73 -1.88 23.48 1.39
N ALA A 74 -0.56 23.56 1.58
CA ALA A 74 0.35 22.46 1.30
C ALA A 74 0.04 21.18 2.10
N ALA A 75 -0.43 21.31 3.34
CA ALA A 75 -0.79 20.17 4.19
C ALA A 75 -2.04 19.42 3.68
N THR A 76 -2.89 20.08 2.88
CA THR A 76 -4.09 19.46 2.30
C THR A 76 -3.77 18.33 1.33
N HIS A 77 -2.56 18.26 0.77
CA HIS A 77 -2.08 17.11 0.00
C HIS A 77 -2.05 15.81 0.82
N ILE A 78 -2.13 15.91 2.15
CA ILE A 78 -2.13 14.78 3.08
C ILE A 78 -3.42 14.71 3.90
N THR A 79 -3.87 15.83 4.48
CA THR A 79 -4.99 15.81 5.44
C THR A 79 -6.30 15.35 4.82
N TYR A 80 -6.49 15.60 3.52
CA TYR A 80 -7.67 15.16 2.78
C TYR A 80 -7.89 13.65 2.85
N ALA A 81 -6.80 12.87 2.93
CA ALA A 81 -6.83 11.42 2.92
C ALA A 81 -7.47 10.84 4.18
N PHE A 82 -7.68 11.65 5.22
CA PHE A 82 -8.28 11.21 6.48
C PHE A 82 -9.76 11.58 6.63
N LEU A 83 -10.28 12.44 5.75
CA LEU A 83 -11.69 12.84 5.75
C LEU A 83 -12.55 11.85 4.95
N HIS A 84 -13.74 11.53 5.44
CA HIS A 84 -14.68 10.63 4.76
C HIS A 84 -16.11 11.18 4.84
N ALA A 85 -16.84 11.13 3.72
CA ALA A 85 -18.21 11.66 3.61
C ALA A 85 -19.22 10.85 4.42
N ASP A 86 -19.04 9.52 4.46
CA ASP A 86 -20.00 8.60 5.04
C ASP A 86 -19.33 7.28 5.46
N LEU A 87 -20.09 6.44 6.15
CA LEU A 87 -19.64 5.13 6.66
C LEU A 87 -19.24 4.15 5.55
N TYR A 88 -19.88 4.21 4.38
CA TYR A 88 -19.53 3.34 3.26
C TYR A 88 -18.20 3.78 2.63
N HIS A 89 -18.00 5.08 2.46
CA HIS A 89 -16.74 5.64 1.99
C HIS A 89 -15.58 5.29 2.96
N LEU A 90 -15.78 5.43 4.26
CA LEU A 90 -14.79 4.99 5.26
C LEU A 90 -14.56 3.47 5.21
N GLY A 91 -15.64 2.69 5.29
CA GLY A 91 -15.60 1.24 5.40
C GLY A 91 -14.89 0.58 4.22
N THR A 92 -15.14 1.05 3.00
CA THR A 92 -14.49 0.52 1.80
C THR A 92 -12.99 0.85 1.75
N ASN A 93 -12.58 2.07 2.12
CA ASN A 93 -11.16 2.42 2.22
C ASN A 93 -10.43 1.58 3.27
N MET A 94 -11.01 1.45 4.46
CA MET A 94 -10.40 0.71 5.56
C MET A 94 -10.35 -0.80 5.26
N LEU A 95 -11.35 -1.34 4.55
CA LEU A 95 -11.33 -2.73 4.09
C LEU A 95 -10.17 -3.00 3.14
N PHE A 96 -9.97 -2.16 2.12
CA PHE A 96 -8.85 -2.33 1.19
C PHE A 96 -7.50 -2.15 1.90
N LEU A 97 -7.39 -1.15 2.77
CA LEU A 97 -6.18 -0.95 3.57
C LEU A 97 -5.91 -2.15 4.48
N TRP A 98 -6.93 -2.74 5.10
CA TRP A 98 -6.81 -3.90 5.96
C TRP A 98 -6.35 -5.15 5.20
N VAL A 99 -6.93 -5.41 4.02
CA VAL A 99 -6.63 -6.64 3.26
C VAL A 99 -5.27 -6.60 2.55
N PHE A 100 -4.78 -5.41 2.18
CA PHE A 100 -3.53 -5.30 1.40
C PHE A 100 -2.39 -4.60 2.15
N GLY A 101 -2.70 -3.78 3.15
CA GLY A 101 -1.73 -2.92 3.83
C GLY A 101 -0.71 -3.70 4.65
N ASP A 102 -1.10 -4.82 5.23
CA ASP A 102 -0.26 -5.66 6.09
C ASP A 102 0.94 -6.25 5.33
N ASN A 103 0.74 -6.79 4.13
CA ASN A 103 1.83 -7.35 3.33
C ASN A 103 2.73 -6.27 2.73
N VAL A 104 2.16 -5.12 2.39
CA VAL A 104 2.97 -3.97 1.93
C VAL A 104 3.79 -3.41 3.10
N GLU A 105 3.21 -3.32 4.30
CA GLU A 105 3.91 -2.95 5.52
C GLU A 105 5.01 -3.96 5.89
N ASP A 106 4.77 -5.25 5.72
CA ASP A 106 5.78 -6.29 5.91
C ASP A 106 6.95 -6.10 4.94
N ALA A 107 6.64 -5.88 3.66
CA ALA A 107 7.60 -5.71 2.59
C ALA A 107 8.46 -4.44 2.75
N LEU A 108 7.90 -3.34 3.28
CA LEU A 108 8.59 -2.06 3.43
C LEU A 108 9.17 -1.85 4.83
N GLY A 109 8.54 -2.42 5.86
CA GLY A 109 8.69 -2.05 7.27
C GLY A 109 7.92 -0.79 7.64
N HIS A 110 7.63 -0.63 8.94
CA HIS A 110 6.73 0.39 9.50
C HIS A 110 6.98 1.82 8.99
N VAL A 111 8.19 2.34 9.19
CA VAL A 111 8.50 3.75 8.85
C VAL A 111 8.40 4.01 7.36
N ARG A 112 8.94 3.10 6.54
CA ARG A 112 8.89 3.24 5.07
C ARG A 112 7.48 3.09 4.55
N PHE A 113 6.67 2.22 5.14
CA PHE A 113 5.26 2.08 4.80
C PHE A 113 4.46 3.34 5.11
N LEU A 114 4.69 3.99 6.26
CA LEU A 114 4.05 5.26 6.57
C LEU A 114 4.41 6.34 5.54
N ILE A 115 5.69 6.51 5.23
CA ILE A 115 6.15 7.47 4.21
C ILE A 115 5.56 7.13 2.85
N PHE A 116 5.55 5.85 2.47
CA PHE A 116 4.96 5.36 1.24
C PHE A 116 3.47 5.72 1.12
N TYR A 117 2.69 5.47 2.19
CA TYR A 117 1.25 5.75 2.22
C TYR A 117 0.98 7.25 2.05
N LEU A 118 1.69 8.10 2.80
CA LEU A 118 1.54 9.55 2.72
C LEU A 118 2.00 10.10 1.35
N ALA A 119 3.08 9.54 0.78
CA ALA A 119 3.52 9.93 -0.57
C ALA A 119 2.50 9.54 -1.65
N CYS A 120 1.84 8.39 -1.51
CA CYS A 120 0.76 7.99 -2.42
C CYS A 120 -0.46 8.91 -2.29
N ALA A 121 -0.81 9.36 -1.08
CA ALA A 121 -1.84 10.38 -0.87
C ALA A 121 -1.48 11.69 -1.60
N ALA A 122 -0.28 12.22 -1.35
CA ALA A 122 0.17 13.47 -1.95
C ALA A 122 0.23 13.40 -3.48
N ALA A 123 0.71 12.29 -4.04
CA ALA A 123 0.70 12.06 -5.48
C ALA A 123 -0.72 11.96 -6.05
N GLY A 124 -1.64 11.34 -5.32
CA GLY A 124 -3.06 11.30 -5.67
C GLY A 124 -3.66 12.70 -5.74
N ALA A 125 -3.51 13.49 -4.67
CA ALA A 125 -3.96 14.88 -4.64
C ALA A 125 -3.37 15.71 -5.81
N LEU A 126 -2.07 15.60 -6.04
CA LEU A 126 -1.40 16.32 -7.12
C LEU A 126 -1.97 15.96 -8.50
N VAL A 127 -2.11 14.66 -8.81
CA VAL A 127 -2.67 14.24 -10.11
C VAL A 127 -4.13 14.66 -10.23
N HIS A 128 -4.93 14.56 -9.17
CA HIS A 128 -6.31 15.07 -9.20
C HIS A 128 -6.35 16.58 -9.51
N GLY A 129 -5.55 17.39 -8.81
CA GLY A 129 -5.47 18.82 -9.06
C GLY A 129 -5.04 19.16 -10.48
N LEU A 130 -4.07 18.45 -11.05
CA LEU A 130 -3.65 18.66 -12.43
C LEU A 130 -4.73 18.31 -13.48
N ILE A 131 -5.64 17.39 -13.15
CA ILE A 131 -6.75 17.00 -14.04
C ILE A 131 -7.92 17.98 -13.94
N VAL A 132 -8.24 18.48 -12.74
CA VAL A 132 -9.35 19.42 -12.49
C VAL A 132 -8.88 20.68 -11.72
N PRO A 133 -7.99 21.50 -12.30
CA PRO A 133 -7.29 22.58 -11.57
C PRO A 133 -8.22 23.66 -11.00
N PHE A 134 -9.36 23.90 -11.66
CA PHE A 134 -10.33 24.92 -11.26
C PHE A 134 -11.43 24.41 -10.33
N SER A 135 -11.36 23.14 -9.90
CA SER A 135 -12.38 22.57 -9.02
C SER A 135 -12.33 23.24 -7.64
N GLN A 136 -13.50 23.70 -7.19
CA GLN A 136 -13.71 24.18 -5.83
C GLN A 136 -14.26 23.09 -4.90
N ALA A 137 -14.56 21.90 -5.44
CA ALA A 137 -15.01 20.78 -4.63
C ALA A 137 -13.82 20.16 -3.87
N PRO A 138 -13.94 19.94 -2.55
CA PRO A 138 -12.89 19.29 -1.78
C PRO A 138 -12.77 17.81 -2.15
N LEU A 139 -11.57 17.41 -2.58
CA LEU A 139 -11.15 16.03 -2.60
C LEU A 139 -11.00 15.55 -1.16
N ILE A 140 -11.59 14.40 -0.83
CA ILE A 140 -11.49 13.73 0.47
C ILE A 140 -11.38 12.22 0.29
N GLY A 141 -10.85 11.54 1.29
CA GLY A 141 -10.83 10.08 1.37
C GLY A 141 -9.45 9.46 1.17
N ALA A 142 -9.22 8.36 1.87
CA ALA A 142 -7.94 7.64 1.86
C ALA A 142 -7.62 6.96 0.51
N SER A 143 -8.52 7.02 -0.47
CA SER A 143 -8.52 6.15 -1.64
C SER A 143 -7.31 6.33 -2.54
N GLY A 144 -6.75 7.55 -2.65
CA GLY A 144 -5.48 7.77 -3.36
C GLY A 144 -4.32 6.97 -2.74
N ALA A 145 -4.15 7.08 -1.42
CA ALA A 145 -3.12 6.33 -0.70
C ALA A 145 -3.34 4.81 -0.78
N VAL A 146 -4.59 4.37 -0.57
CA VAL A 146 -4.99 2.96 -0.65
C VAL A 146 -4.80 2.39 -2.05
N SER A 147 -5.06 3.17 -3.10
CA SER A 147 -4.80 2.77 -4.50
C SER A 147 -3.31 2.49 -4.73
N GLY A 148 -2.43 3.28 -4.09
CA GLY A 148 -0.99 3.02 -4.08
C GLY A 148 -0.62 1.73 -3.35
N VAL A 149 -1.23 1.45 -2.19
CA VAL A 149 -1.06 0.18 -1.45
C VAL A 149 -1.48 -1.01 -2.31
N VAL A 150 -2.64 -0.94 -2.96
CA VAL A 150 -3.14 -1.99 -3.87
C VAL A 150 -2.16 -2.22 -5.02
N ALA A 151 -1.63 -1.15 -5.62
CA ALA A 151 -0.68 -1.25 -6.72
C ALA A 151 0.67 -1.84 -6.28
N ALA A 152 1.15 -1.50 -5.08
CA ALA A 152 2.33 -2.13 -4.50
C ALA A 152 2.10 -3.62 -4.23
N TYR A 153 0.95 -3.98 -3.65
CA TYR A 153 0.56 -5.37 -3.43
C TYR A 153 0.52 -6.16 -4.75
N PHE A 154 -0.03 -5.56 -5.82
CA PHE A 154 -0.08 -6.18 -7.15
C PHE A 154 1.31 -6.59 -7.67
N LEU A 155 2.34 -5.77 -7.42
CA LEU A 155 3.72 -6.12 -7.79
C LEU A 155 4.37 -7.11 -6.82
N LEU A 156 4.05 -7.07 -5.53
CA LEU A 156 4.65 -7.94 -4.52
C LEU A 156 4.10 -9.36 -4.59
N HIS A 157 2.78 -9.49 -4.68
CA HIS A 157 2.03 -10.73 -4.43
C HIS A 157 1.01 -11.10 -5.53
N PRO A 158 1.34 -11.01 -6.84
CA PRO A 158 0.37 -11.25 -7.92
C PRO A 158 -0.21 -12.67 -7.94
N LYS A 159 0.49 -13.68 -7.39
CA LYS A 159 0.05 -15.08 -7.40
C LYS A 159 -0.66 -15.49 -6.12
N VAL A 160 -0.63 -14.67 -5.07
CA VAL A 160 -1.38 -14.92 -3.83
C VAL A 160 -2.87 -14.92 -4.16
N ARG A 161 -3.63 -15.86 -3.57
CA ARG A 161 -5.08 -15.94 -3.78
C ARG A 161 -5.78 -15.00 -2.81
N VAL A 162 -6.49 -14.02 -3.36
CA VAL A 162 -7.35 -13.09 -2.61
C VAL A 162 -8.78 -13.59 -2.72
N TRP A 163 -9.48 -13.68 -1.60
CA TRP A 163 -10.91 -13.97 -1.60
C TRP A 163 -11.66 -12.72 -1.99
N VAL A 164 -12.36 -12.79 -3.13
CA VAL A 164 -13.17 -11.70 -3.64
C VAL A 164 -14.62 -12.13 -3.74
N LEU A 165 -15.55 -11.25 -3.36
CA LEU A 165 -16.97 -11.44 -3.63
C LEU A 165 -17.26 -11.09 -5.08
N VAL A 166 -17.54 -12.10 -5.89
CA VAL A 166 -18.02 -11.93 -7.26
C VAL A 166 -19.55 -11.80 -7.23
N LEU A 167 -20.09 -10.82 -7.97
CA LEU A 167 -21.52 -10.50 -8.02
C LEU A 167 -22.16 -10.29 -6.63
N PHE A 168 -21.37 -9.80 -5.66
CA PHE A 168 -21.76 -9.59 -4.25
C PHE A 168 -22.30 -10.84 -3.52
N ARG A 169 -22.08 -12.05 -4.05
CA ARG A 169 -22.68 -13.27 -3.49
C ARG A 169 -21.74 -14.45 -3.38
N ILE A 170 -20.84 -14.62 -4.35
CA ILE A 170 -20.03 -15.84 -4.46
C ILE A 170 -18.59 -15.51 -4.07
N PRO A 171 -18.10 -15.96 -2.89
CA PRO A 171 -16.71 -15.81 -2.52
C PRO A 171 -15.86 -16.76 -3.37
N LEU A 172 -14.96 -16.21 -4.17
CA LEU A 172 -14.04 -16.99 -5.00
C LEU A 172 -12.59 -16.59 -4.73
N PRO A 173 -11.69 -17.55 -4.47
CA PRO A 173 -10.27 -17.26 -4.34
C PRO A 173 -9.65 -17.12 -5.72
N LEU A 174 -9.28 -15.91 -6.11
CA LEU A 174 -8.63 -15.62 -7.39
C LEU A 174 -7.17 -15.22 -7.16
N PRO A 175 -6.22 -15.62 -8.03
CA PRO A 175 -4.88 -15.03 -8.02
C PRO A 175 -4.99 -13.50 -8.11
N ALA A 176 -4.31 -12.78 -7.20
CA ALA A 176 -4.47 -11.35 -7.02
C ALA A 176 -4.28 -10.56 -8.31
N PHE A 177 -3.39 -11.00 -9.21
CA PHE A 177 -3.16 -10.30 -10.46
C PHE A 177 -4.43 -10.12 -11.29
N ILE A 178 -5.40 -11.03 -11.22
CA ILE A 178 -6.65 -10.95 -12.01
C ILE A 178 -7.54 -9.80 -11.53
N PRO A 179 -8.10 -9.82 -10.30
CA PRO A 179 -8.98 -8.76 -9.84
C PRO A 179 -8.26 -7.41 -9.74
N LEU A 180 -6.97 -7.40 -9.36
CA LEU A 180 -6.22 -6.16 -9.21
C LEU A 180 -5.87 -5.53 -10.56
N ALA A 181 -5.45 -6.29 -11.58
CA ALA A 181 -5.20 -5.72 -12.91
C ALA A 181 -6.47 -5.14 -13.52
N LEU A 182 -7.61 -5.84 -13.41
CA LEU A 182 -8.90 -5.35 -13.89
C LEU A 182 -9.32 -4.07 -13.15
N TRP A 183 -9.16 -4.03 -11.83
CA TRP A 183 -9.50 -2.85 -11.04
C TRP A 183 -8.59 -1.65 -11.32
N ILE A 184 -7.28 -1.87 -11.46
CA ILE A 184 -6.31 -0.83 -11.85
C ILE A 184 -6.68 -0.29 -13.24
N ALA A 185 -6.88 -1.17 -14.23
CA ALA A 185 -7.26 -0.76 -15.58
C ALA A 185 -8.57 0.05 -15.59
N GLN A 186 -9.54 -0.32 -14.77
CA GLN A 186 -10.77 0.45 -14.59
C GLN A 186 -10.49 1.88 -14.11
N GLN A 187 -9.54 2.11 -13.20
CA GLN A 187 -9.25 3.47 -12.70
C GLN A 187 -8.77 4.38 -13.84
N PHE A 188 -7.86 3.89 -14.68
CA PHE A 188 -7.36 4.63 -15.85
C PHE A 188 -8.46 4.84 -16.89
N TYR A 189 -9.28 3.82 -17.15
CA TYR A 189 -10.40 3.94 -18.08
C TYR A 189 -11.41 5.00 -17.61
N MET A 190 -11.78 4.99 -16.34
CA MET A 190 -12.75 5.95 -15.81
C MET A 190 -12.18 7.38 -15.78
N LEU A 191 -10.88 7.54 -15.47
CA LEU A 191 -10.24 8.85 -15.61
C LEU A 191 -10.33 9.38 -17.06
N ALA A 192 -10.21 8.52 -18.07
CA ALA A 192 -10.27 8.94 -19.47
C ALA A 192 -11.70 9.25 -19.95
N VAL A 193 -12.73 8.61 -19.37
CA VAL A 193 -14.13 8.74 -19.81
C VAL A 193 -14.89 9.78 -19.01
N ASP A 194 -14.63 9.88 -17.70
CA ASP A 194 -15.35 10.77 -16.79
C ASP A 194 -14.39 11.34 -15.72
N PRO A 195 -13.45 12.22 -16.11
CA PRO A 195 -12.43 12.76 -15.21
C PRO A 195 -12.98 13.64 -14.08
N SER A 196 -14.22 14.11 -14.21
CA SER A 196 -14.88 15.04 -13.28
C SER A 196 -15.95 14.37 -12.41
N ALA A 197 -16.01 13.03 -12.40
CA ALA A 197 -16.92 12.28 -11.54
C ALA A 197 -16.72 12.60 -10.04
N ASP A 198 -17.76 12.34 -9.23
CA ASP A 198 -17.68 12.47 -7.77
C ASP A 198 -16.61 11.55 -7.15
N VAL A 199 -16.29 10.44 -7.84
CA VAL A 199 -15.15 9.60 -7.50
C VAL A 199 -13.90 10.17 -8.16
N SER A 200 -12.91 10.56 -7.35
CA SER A 200 -11.66 11.10 -7.87
C SER A 200 -10.76 10.04 -8.51
N TRP A 201 -11.01 9.74 -9.79
CA TRP A 201 -10.16 8.84 -10.59
C TRP A 201 -8.73 9.36 -10.71
N GLY A 202 -8.55 10.69 -10.76
CA GLY A 202 -7.23 11.32 -10.75
C GLY A 202 -6.43 10.98 -9.49
N ALA A 203 -7.07 10.99 -8.31
CA ALA A 203 -6.41 10.61 -7.07
C ALA A 203 -6.03 9.12 -7.06
N HIS A 204 -6.90 8.24 -7.56
CA HIS A 204 -6.58 6.81 -7.66
C HIS A 204 -5.41 6.56 -8.61
N VAL A 205 -5.40 7.19 -9.79
CA VAL A 205 -4.33 7.04 -10.78
C VAL A 205 -3.00 7.58 -10.25
N GLY A 206 -2.99 8.76 -9.62
CA GLY A 206 -1.79 9.31 -9.00
C GLY A 206 -1.23 8.40 -7.90
N GLY A 207 -2.12 7.87 -7.05
CA GLY A 207 -1.78 6.88 -6.03
C GLY A 207 -1.20 5.60 -6.62
N ILE A 208 -1.82 5.03 -7.67
CA ILE A 208 -1.34 3.82 -8.35
C ILE A 208 0.05 4.04 -8.92
N ILE A 209 0.26 5.14 -9.67
CA ILE A 209 1.57 5.44 -10.28
C ILE A 209 2.64 5.57 -9.19
N ALA A 210 2.37 6.33 -8.13
CA ALA A 210 3.29 6.46 -7.01
C ALA A 210 3.57 5.11 -6.35
N GLY A 211 2.54 4.31 -6.09
CA GLY A 211 2.67 2.99 -5.46
C GLY A 211 3.54 2.04 -6.28
N LEU A 212 3.32 1.97 -7.60
CA LEU A 212 4.10 1.15 -8.52
C LEU A 212 5.57 1.55 -8.56
N LEU A 213 5.88 2.85 -8.49
CA LEU A 213 7.25 3.34 -8.54
C LEU A 213 7.96 3.20 -7.19
N LEU A 214 7.31 3.65 -6.11
CA LEU A 214 7.89 3.69 -4.77
C LEU A 214 8.18 2.29 -4.22
N VAL A 215 7.33 1.29 -4.50
CA VAL A 215 7.58 -0.09 -4.04
C VAL A 215 8.86 -0.70 -4.62
N LEU A 216 9.31 -0.23 -5.80
CA LEU A 216 10.55 -0.71 -6.44
C LEU A 216 11.78 -0.32 -5.62
N ILE A 217 11.74 0.85 -4.99
CA ILE A 217 12.89 1.46 -4.29
C ILE A 217 12.79 1.35 -2.77
N MET A 218 11.57 1.34 -2.19
CA MET A 218 11.37 1.39 -0.73
C MET A 218 11.29 0.02 -0.07
N ARG A 219 10.96 -1.05 -0.81
CA ARG A 219 10.87 -2.40 -0.24
C ARG A 219 12.20 -2.84 0.38
N ARG A 220 12.13 -3.70 1.40
CA ARG A 220 13.31 -4.27 2.06
C ARG A 220 14.18 -5.03 1.06
N LYS A 221 15.50 -4.99 1.26
CA LYS A 221 16.43 -5.80 0.48
C LYS A 221 16.08 -7.29 0.66
N GLY A 222 16.03 -8.02 -0.45
CA GLY A 222 15.68 -9.45 -0.46
C GLY A 222 14.19 -9.78 -0.57
N VAL A 223 13.29 -8.79 -0.43
CA VAL A 223 11.87 -8.98 -0.77
C VAL A 223 11.73 -9.02 -2.30
N PRO A 224 11.25 -10.11 -2.89
CA PRO A 224 11.07 -10.20 -4.33
C PRO A 224 9.82 -9.46 -4.82
N LEU A 225 9.82 -9.11 -6.10
CA LEU A 225 8.58 -8.81 -6.82
C LEU A 225 8.09 -10.07 -7.54
N PHE A 226 6.80 -10.06 -7.87
CA PHE A 226 6.10 -11.05 -8.66
C PHE A 226 6.16 -12.47 -8.07
N ASP A 227 6.20 -12.57 -6.75
CA ASP A 227 6.39 -13.83 -6.01
C ASP A 227 7.59 -14.67 -6.50
N ARG A 228 8.64 -14.03 -7.02
CA ARG A 228 9.86 -14.72 -7.45
C ARG A 228 10.66 -15.16 -6.22
N VAL A 229 10.81 -16.46 -5.98
CA VAL A 229 11.66 -16.93 -4.88
C VAL A 229 13.11 -16.50 -5.14
N VAL A 230 13.69 -15.68 -4.26
CA VAL A 230 15.12 -15.35 -4.32
C VAL A 230 15.90 -16.59 -3.87
N VAL A 231 16.32 -17.42 -4.83
CA VAL A 231 17.30 -18.47 -4.57
C VAL A 231 18.66 -17.79 -4.51
N VAL A 232 19.16 -17.51 -3.31
CA VAL A 232 20.54 -17.08 -3.14
C VAL A 232 21.40 -18.25 -3.66
N PRO A 233 22.29 -18.05 -4.65
CA PRO A 233 23.20 -19.12 -5.04
C PRO A 233 23.96 -19.54 -3.79
N LYS A 234 23.99 -20.85 -3.50
CA LYS A 234 24.96 -21.38 -2.53
C LYS A 234 26.31 -20.98 -3.10
N ALA A 235 26.89 -19.89 -2.58
CA ALA A 235 28.31 -19.63 -2.77
C ALA A 235 28.98 -20.95 -2.44
N VAL A 236 29.66 -21.53 -3.42
CA VAL A 236 30.39 -22.78 -3.27
C VAL A 236 31.15 -22.62 -1.97
N ARG A 237 30.80 -23.41 -0.95
CA ARG A 237 31.73 -23.58 0.17
C ARG A 237 32.96 -24.12 -0.53
N LEU A 238 33.98 -23.28 -0.67
CA LEU A 238 35.33 -23.77 -0.83
C LEU A 238 35.50 -24.64 0.40
N VAL A 239 35.31 -25.94 0.20
CA VAL A 239 35.79 -26.93 1.15
C VAL A 239 37.27 -26.63 1.15
N ASP A 240 37.75 -25.97 2.20
CA ASP A 240 39.17 -26.01 2.52
C ASP A 240 39.47 -27.50 2.67
N THR A 241 39.92 -28.12 1.57
CA THR A 241 40.62 -29.38 1.64
C THR A 241 41.89 -29.04 2.38
N ALA A 242 41.84 -29.14 3.70
CA ALA A 242 43.03 -29.24 4.52
C ALA A 242 43.94 -30.28 3.84
N PRO A 243 45.26 -30.01 3.74
CA PRO A 243 46.18 -30.96 3.12
C PRO A 243 45.98 -32.33 3.77
N ARG A 244 45.74 -33.36 2.95
CA ARG A 244 45.74 -34.74 3.43
C ARG A 244 47.08 -34.96 4.12
N GLU A 245 47.09 -35.10 5.44
CA GLU A 245 48.22 -35.69 6.14
C GLU A 245 48.40 -37.09 5.56
N THR A 246 49.49 -37.26 4.84
CA THR A 246 49.96 -38.57 4.39
C THR A 246 50.31 -39.36 5.64
N GLN A 247 49.41 -40.23 6.09
CA GLN A 247 49.76 -41.24 7.08
C GLN A 247 50.85 -42.14 6.47
N PRO A 248 51.99 -42.34 7.16
CA PRO A 248 52.98 -43.29 6.70
C PRO A 248 52.38 -44.70 6.69
N PRO A 249 52.80 -45.56 5.75
CA PRO A 249 52.22 -46.88 5.58
C PRO A 249 52.33 -47.67 6.88
N GLN A 250 51.20 -48.15 7.40
CA GLN A 250 51.19 -49.10 8.50
C GLN A 250 51.93 -50.36 8.02
N GLY A 251 53.06 -50.66 8.66
CA GLY A 251 53.84 -51.85 8.39
C GLY A 251 52.97 -53.08 8.59
N GLY A 252 52.57 -53.72 7.50
CA GLY A 252 51.92 -55.01 7.54
C GLY A 252 52.92 -56.04 8.06
N ALA A 253 52.61 -56.63 9.21
CA ALA A 253 53.27 -57.86 9.63
C ALA A 253 52.92 -58.94 8.59
N GLY A 254 53.93 -59.41 7.86
CA GLY A 254 53.80 -60.55 6.96
C GLY A 254 53.43 -61.83 7.72
N PRO A 255 53.01 -62.90 7.02
CA PRO A 255 52.34 -64.07 7.62
C PRO A 255 53.25 -64.97 8.49
N TRP A 256 54.53 -64.63 8.63
CA TRP A 256 55.54 -65.48 9.26
C TRP A 256 56.27 -64.64 10.32
N GLY A 257 55.80 -64.72 11.55
CA GLY A 257 56.26 -63.86 12.66
C GLY A 257 57.65 -64.19 13.22
N THR A 258 58.01 -63.52 14.30
CA THR A 258 58.77 -64.07 15.45
C THR A 258 58.78 -63.07 16.61
N ARG A 259 58.57 -63.59 17.82
CA ARG A 259 58.84 -62.93 19.13
C ARG A 259 60.37 -62.84 19.36
N PRO A 260 60.89 -62.04 20.31
CA PRO A 260 60.68 -62.22 21.75
C PRO A 260 59.76 -61.19 22.41
#